data_AF-A0A533SIW7-F1
#
_entry.id   AF-A0A533SIW7-F1
#
_cell.length_a   1.000
_cell.length_b   1.000
_cell.length_c   1.000
_cell.angle_alpha   90.00
_cell.angle_beta   90.00
_cell.angle_gamma   90.00
#
_symmetry.space_group_name_H-M   'P 1'
#
loop_
_entity.id
_entity.type
_entity.pdbx_description
1 polymer ?
#
loop_
_entity_poly.entity_id
_entity_poly.type
_entity_poly.pdbx_seq_one_letter_code
_entity_poly.pdbx_strand_id
1 'polypeptide(L)'
;MTQPANSTWYKQAVFYEVIVRAFYDSDGDGHGDLRGLMQKLDYIRQLGVDCIWLLPIYPSPLRDDGYDIADYYNVLPTYGELDDFRALVEAVHARGMRIIADLVLNHTSDQHPWFQAALADRNSPYRDYYVWSDSDQKYKDARIIFLDTEKSNWTWNEQAGQFYWHRFYASQPDLNFDNPAVRAEMLKVMRFWLDMGIDGFRADAVPYLFEREGTNCENLPETHVYLKELRRFMDENYPGRILLCEANQWPEDVRPYFGDGDEFHMGFHFPAMPRIFMSIKAGNAGSLIDILQRTPAIPENCQWCNFLRNHDELTLEMVTPEEREYMWREYAPEPRMRLNLGIRRRLAPLLDNDRRKIGLANSLLFTLPGSPILYYGDEIGMGDNIQLFDRNGVRTPMQWSDADNAGFSSAAHERLYAPLIDDDAYGYRKINVAAEERDP
;
A
#
# COMPACT_ATOMS: atom_id res chain seq x y z
N MET A 1 -4.65 22.60 -11.19
CA MET A 1 -3.58 23.57 -11.55
C MET A 1 -2.71 22.95 -12.63
N THR A 2 -2.37 23.65 -13.72
CA THR A 2 -1.40 23.15 -14.71
C THR A 2 -0.01 23.12 -14.06
N GLN A 3 0.51 21.93 -13.74
CA GLN A 3 1.84 21.77 -13.15
C GLN A 3 2.92 21.97 -14.21
N PRO A 4 4.03 22.67 -13.91
CA PRO A 4 5.17 22.74 -14.82
C PRO A 4 5.77 21.34 -15.02
N ALA A 5 6.23 21.05 -16.24
CA ALA A 5 6.73 19.72 -16.63
C ALA A 5 7.93 19.20 -15.79
N ASN A 6 8.64 20.08 -15.08
CA ASN A 6 9.77 19.73 -14.20
C ASN A 6 9.44 19.92 -12.70
N SER A 7 8.17 19.81 -12.32
CA SER A 7 7.74 19.92 -10.92
C SER A 7 8.28 18.76 -10.08
N THR A 8 9.13 19.05 -9.10
CA THR A 8 9.66 18.07 -8.12
C THR A 8 8.93 18.19 -6.77
N TRP A 9 7.65 18.57 -6.79
CA TRP A 9 6.83 18.83 -5.60
C TRP A 9 6.90 17.70 -4.57
N TYR A 10 6.96 16.46 -5.04
CA TYR A 10 6.99 15.25 -4.21
C TYR A 10 8.24 15.14 -3.35
N LYS A 11 9.32 15.87 -3.67
CA LYS A 11 10.53 15.93 -2.84
C LYS A 11 10.38 16.74 -1.55
N GLN A 12 9.35 17.57 -1.48
CA GLN A 12 9.06 18.44 -0.35
C GLN A 12 7.75 18.08 0.35
N ALA A 13 7.04 17.06 -0.14
CA ALA A 13 5.73 16.69 0.34
C ALA A 13 5.80 15.78 1.57
N VAL A 14 4.91 16.03 2.54
CA VAL A 14 4.50 15.04 3.54
C VAL A 14 3.30 14.27 3.00
N PHE A 15 3.41 12.94 2.98
CA PHE A 15 2.36 12.05 2.52
C PHE A 15 1.57 11.47 3.70
N TYR A 16 0.28 11.19 3.47
CA TYR A 16 -0.60 10.58 4.45
C TYR A 16 -1.38 9.43 3.80
N GLU A 17 -1.08 8.22 4.25
CA GLU A 17 -1.69 6.97 3.80
C GLU A 17 -3.05 6.77 4.47
N VAL A 18 -4.11 6.67 3.67
CA VAL A 18 -5.50 6.64 4.13
C VAL A 18 -6.25 5.46 3.55
N ILE A 19 -6.98 4.76 4.42
CA ILE A 19 -7.96 3.74 4.06
C ILE A 19 -9.34 4.39 4.08
N VAL A 20 -9.98 4.55 2.91
CA VAL A 20 -11.30 5.21 2.80
C VAL A 20 -12.33 4.57 3.73
N ARG A 21 -12.41 3.23 3.73
CA ARG A 21 -13.32 2.46 4.59
C ARG A 21 -13.16 2.73 6.08
N ALA A 22 -11.97 3.13 6.51
CA ALA A 22 -11.62 3.29 7.92
C ALA A 22 -11.67 4.75 8.39
N PHE A 23 -11.73 5.71 7.46
CA PHE A 23 -11.43 7.10 7.82
C PHE A 23 -12.63 7.84 8.39
N TYR A 24 -13.75 7.91 7.67
CA TYR A 24 -14.98 8.52 8.17
C TYR A 24 -16.20 8.06 7.35
N ASP A 25 -17.26 7.65 8.04
CA ASP A 25 -18.54 7.25 7.45
C ASP A 25 -19.51 8.44 7.48
N SER A 26 -19.94 8.88 6.29
CA SER A 26 -20.79 10.06 6.13
C SER A 26 -22.28 9.77 6.02
N ASP A 27 -22.67 8.52 5.75
CA ASP A 27 -24.07 8.15 5.51
C ASP A 27 -24.66 7.18 6.56
N GLY A 28 -23.83 6.72 7.50
CA GLY A 28 -24.21 5.89 8.64
C GLY A 28 -24.48 4.44 8.28
N ASP A 29 -23.88 3.92 7.20
CA ASP A 29 -24.02 2.53 6.81
C ASP A 29 -23.05 1.57 7.54
N GLY A 30 -22.03 2.11 8.21
CA GLY A 30 -20.98 1.41 8.95
C GLY A 30 -19.62 1.36 8.23
N HIS A 31 -19.52 1.94 7.03
CA HIS A 31 -18.33 1.97 6.19
C HIS A 31 -17.88 3.40 5.92
N GLY A 32 -16.58 3.65 5.99
CA GLY A 32 -16.03 4.93 5.55
C GLY A 32 -16.14 5.08 4.03
N ASP A 33 -16.37 6.31 3.57
CA ASP A 33 -16.69 6.61 2.18
C ASP A 33 -15.96 7.87 1.67
N LEU A 34 -15.98 8.11 0.35
CA LEU A 34 -15.26 9.22 -0.27
C LEU A 34 -15.79 10.59 0.18
N ARG A 35 -17.10 10.73 0.43
CA ARG A 35 -17.69 11.97 0.95
C ARG A 35 -17.27 12.18 2.40
N GLY A 36 -17.16 11.10 3.17
CA GLY A 36 -16.65 11.11 4.52
C GLY A 36 -15.20 11.59 4.57
N LEU A 37 -14.32 11.04 3.74
CA LEU A 37 -12.95 11.54 3.59
C LEU A 37 -12.92 13.02 3.20
N MET A 38 -13.77 13.44 2.26
CA MET A 38 -13.88 14.84 1.83
C MET A 38 -14.23 15.79 2.99
N GLN A 39 -15.08 15.36 3.94
CA GLN A 39 -15.44 16.14 5.14
C GLN A 39 -14.26 16.30 6.12
N LYS A 40 -13.25 15.44 6.06
CA LYS A 40 -12.09 15.43 6.96
C LYS A 40 -10.83 16.04 6.34
N LEU A 41 -10.90 16.58 5.13
CA LEU A 41 -9.75 17.21 4.47
C LEU A 41 -9.17 18.41 5.24
N ASP A 42 -9.99 19.13 6.01
CA ASP A 42 -9.51 20.25 6.83
C ASP A 42 -8.60 19.77 7.97
N TYR A 43 -8.92 18.62 8.57
CA TYR A 43 -8.05 17.97 9.56
C TYR A 43 -6.71 17.56 8.93
N ILE A 44 -6.74 16.86 7.79
CA ILE A 44 -5.53 16.42 7.08
C ILE A 44 -4.65 17.63 6.71
N ARG A 45 -5.26 18.72 6.24
CA ARG A 45 -4.55 19.96 5.94
C ARG A 45 -3.93 20.59 7.18
N GLN A 46 -4.66 20.65 8.29
CA GLN A 46 -4.17 21.23 9.55
C GLN A 46 -3.00 20.43 10.14
N LEU A 47 -2.99 19.11 9.94
CA LEU A 47 -1.86 18.24 10.29
C LEU A 47 -0.58 18.59 9.52
N GLY A 48 -0.68 19.32 8.40
CA GLY A 48 0.47 19.74 7.57
C GLY A 48 0.81 18.77 6.45
N VAL A 49 -0.14 17.92 6.05
CA VAL A 49 0.02 16.97 4.94
C VAL A 49 -0.10 17.68 3.60
N ASP A 50 0.75 17.31 2.64
CA ASP A 50 0.74 17.83 1.27
C ASP A 50 0.11 16.88 0.25
N CYS A 51 0.16 15.56 0.51
CA CYS A 51 -0.37 14.56 -0.40
C CYS A 51 -1.08 13.41 0.34
N ILE A 52 -2.32 13.12 -0.05
CA ILE A 52 -3.04 11.94 0.40
C ILE A 52 -2.68 10.77 -0.52
N TRP A 53 -2.34 9.62 0.06
CA TRP A 53 -2.26 8.34 -0.65
C TRP A 53 -3.48 7.51 -0.27
N LEU A 54 -4.36 7.27 -1.25
CA LEU A 54 -5.48 6.35 -1.10
C LEU A 54 -5.03 4.91 -1.36
N LEU A 55 -5.36 4.02 -0.42
CA LEU A 55 -5.43 2.59 -0.68
C LEU A 55 -6.47 2.28 -1.79
N PRO A 56 -6.50 1.04 -2.34
CA PRO A 56 -7.41 0.69 -3.41
C PRO A 56 -8.88 1.06 -3.14
N ILE A 57 -9.47 1.83 -4.06
CA ILE A 57 -10.87 2.30 -3.98
C ILE A 57 -11.82 1.57 -4.94
N TYR A 58 -11.33 0.55 -5.63
CA TYR A 58 -11.98 -0.10 -6.76
C TYR A 58 -12.98 -1.17 -6.31
N PRO A 59 -14.00 -1.52 -7.13
CA PRO A 59 -14.79 -2.71 -6.88
C PRO A 59 -13.91 -3.94 -6.67
N SER A 60 -14.18 -4.63 -5.58
CA SER A 60 -13.40 -5.76 -5.09
C SER A 60 -14.27 -6.59 -4.17
N PRO A 61 -14.09 -7.92 -4.10
CA PRO A 61 -14.71 -8.74 -3.08
C PRO A 61 -14.02 -8.61 -1.70
N LEU A 62 -12.96 -7.79 -1.60
CA LEU A 62 -12.25 -7.43 -0.37
C LEU A 62 -11.62 -8.64 0.34
N ARG A 63 -11.19 -9.65 -0.43
CA ARG A 63 -10.47 -10.80 0.14
C ARG A 63 -9.04 -10.43 0.52
N ASP A 64 -8.47 -9.44 -0.17
CA ASP A 64 -7.23 -8.75 0.20
C ASP A 64 -7.48 -7.24 0.33
N ASP A 65 -8.63 -6.91 0.93
CA ASP A 65 -8.99 -5.55 1.33
C ASP A 65 -8.99 -4.49 0.20
N GLY A 66 -9.23 -4.92 -1.04
CA GLY A 66 -9.28 -4.04 -2.20
C GLY A 66 -8.12 -4.21 -3.17
N TYR A 67 -7.03 -4.89 -2.76
CA TYR A 67 -5.92 -5.23 -3.67
C TYR A 67 -6.33 -6.30 -4.69
N ASP A 68 -7.34 -7.13 -4.38
CA ASP A 68 -8.03 -8.00 -5.33
C ASP A 68 -9.08 -7.23 -6.13
N ILE A 69 -8.65 -6.49 -7.16
CA ILE A 69 -9.52 -5.61 -7.98
C ILE A 69 -10.39 -6.41 -8.96
N ALA A 70 -11.70 -6.19 -8.92
CA ALA A 70 -12.69 -6.79 -9.84
C ALA A 70 -13.13 -5.85 -10.97
N ASP A 71 -12.92 -4.53 -10.85
CA ASP A 71 -13.13 -3.55 -11.92
C ASP A 71 -12.23 -2.32 -11.72
N TYR A 72 -11.30 -2.06 -12.64
CA TYR A 72 -10.40 -0.91 -12.57
C TYR A 72 -11.06 0.44 -12.90
N TYR A 73 -12.26 0.46 -13.47
CA TYR A 73 -12.88 1.66 -14.06
C TYR A 73 -14.03 2.22 -13.22
N ASN A 74 -14.12 1.80 -11.97
CA ASN A 74 -15.18 2.24 -11.07
C ASN A 74 -14.67 2.34 -9.63
N VAL A 75 -15.53 2.83 -8.74
CA VAL A 75 -15.30 2.89 -7.30
C VAL A 75 -16.14 1.80 -6.62
N LEU A 76 -15.60 1.21 -5.56
CA LEU A 76 -16.32 0.25 -4.72
C LEU A 76 -17.65 0.87 -4.27
N PRO A 77 -18.82 0.23 -4.48
CA PRO A 77 -20.10 0.87 -4.21
C PRO A 77 -20.28 1.40 -2.78
N THR A 78 -19.65 0.76 -1.78
CA THR A 78 -19.68 1.22 -0.38
C THR A 78 -18.83 2.48 -0.13
N TYR A 79 -17.97 2.88 -1.07
CA TYR A 79 -17.20 4.13 -0.99
C TYR A 79 -17.87 5.29 -1.71
N GLY A 80 -18.88 5.03 -2.54
CA GLY A 80 -19.60 6.01 -3.35
C GLY A 80 -19.45 5.77 -4.85
N GLU A 81 -19.60 6.83 -5.63
CA GLU A 81 -19.56 6.79 -7.09
C GLU A 81 -18.38 7.56 -7.68
N LEU A 82 -18.15 7.44 -9.00
CA LEU A 82 -17.09 8.18 -9.69
C LEU A 82 -17.20 9.70 -9.56
N ASP A 83 -18.42 10.24 -9.44
CA ASP A 83 -18.61 11.68 -9.23
C ASP A 83 -18.17 12.12 -7.83
N ASP A 84 -18.34 11.27 -6.81
CA ASP A 84 -17.81 11.53 -5.46
C ASP A 84 -16.28 11.55 -5.47
N PHE A 85 -15.66 10.67 -6.26
CA PHE A 85 -14.21 10.68 -6.46
C PHE A 85 -13.73 11.96 -7.14
N ARG A 86 -14.38 12.41 -8.22
CA ARG A 86 -14.04 13.69 -8.86
C ARG A 86 -14.18 14.86 -7.88
N ALA A 87 -15.25 14.89 -7.10
CA ALA A 87 -15.47 15.91 -6.08
C ALA A 87 -14.36 15.88 -5.00
N LEU A 88 -13.92 14.69 -4.58
CA LEU A 88 -12.80 14.54 -3.64
C LEU A 88 -11.51 15.12 -4.24
N VAL A 89 -11.15 14.76 -5.48
CA VAL A 89 -9.95 15.28 -6.16
C VAL A 89 -9.98 16.82 -6.22
N GLU A 90 -11.12 17.39 -6.63
CA GLU A 90 -11.31 18.85 -6.66
C GLU A 90 -11.17 19.48 -5.27
N ALA A 91 -11.77 18.88 -4.25
CA ALA A 91 -11.72 19.37 -2.88
C ALA A 91 -10.32 19.29 -2.24
N VAL A 92 -9.54 18.27 -2.60
CA VAL A 92 -8.13 18.14 -2.22
C VAL A 92 -7.29 19.23 -2.88
N HIS A 93 -7.46 19.42 -4.20
CA HIS A 93 -6.73 20.45 -4.94
C HIS A 93 -7.09 21.87 -4.51
N ALA A 94 -8.35 22.12 -4.17
CA ALA A 94 -8.81 23.41 -3.62
C ALA A 94 -8.09 23.77 -2.30
N ARG A 95 -7.58 22.76 -1.58
CA ARG A 95 -6.80 22.92 -0.36
C ARG A 95 -5.30 22.99 -0.60
N GLY A 96 -4.84 22.98 -1.85
CA GLY A 96 -3.42 22.98 -2.20
C GLY A 96 -2.71 21.66 -1.91
N MET A 97 -3.46 20.63 -1.52
CA MET A 97 -2.97 19.27 -1.34
C MET A 97 -3.06 18.50 -2.66
N ARG A 98 -2.43 17.32 -2.70
CA ARG A 98 -2.44 16.38 -3.82
C ARG A 98 -3.02 15.04 -3.41
N ILE A 99 -3.35 14.22 -4.39
CA ILE A 99 -3.89 12.89 -4.16
C ILE A 99 -3.29 11.88 -5.13
N ILE A 100 -2.73 10.80 -4.59
CA ILE A 100 -2.33 9.62 -5.36
C ILE A 100 -3.20 8.43 -4.98
N ALA A 101 -3.34 7.49 -5.89
CA ALA A 101 -4.08 6.26 -5.68
C ALA A 101 -3.19 5.03 -5.91
N ASP A 102 -3.59 3.89 -5.37
CA ASP A 102 -2.94 2.62 -5.62
C ASP A 102 -3.16 2.09 -7.04
N LEU A 103 -2.10 1.75 -7.76
CA LEU A 103 -2.17 1.07 -9.06
C LEU A 103 -1.69 -0.37 -8.90
N VAL A 104 -2.64 -1.30 -8.77
CA VAL A 104 -2.33 -2.74 -8.72
C VAL A 104 -2.09 -3.25 -10.12
N LEU A 105 -0.82 -3.41 -10.47
CA LEU A 105 -0.37 -3.84 -11.79
C LEU A 105 -0.36 -5.36 -11.93
N ASN A 106 0.10 -6.06 -10.91
CA ASN A 106 0.51 -7.45 -11.05
C ASN A 106 -0.63 -8.43 -11.31
N HIS A 107 -1.79 -8.20 -10.70
CA HIS A 107 -2.86 -9.18 -10.62
C HIS A 107 -4.24 -8.51 -10.58
N THR A 108 -5.28 -9.29 -10.83
CA THR A 108 -6.67 -8.88 -10.60
C THR A 108 -7.33 -9.82 -9.59
N SER A 109 -8.54 -9.51 -9.13
CA SER A 109 -9.41 -10.50 -8.49
C SER A 109 -9.71 -11.68 -9.41
N ASP A 110 -9.90 -12.86 -8.86
CA ASP A 110 -10.50 -14.01 -9.54
C ASP A 110 -11.95 -13.70 -10.00
N GLN A 111 -12.62 -12.70 -9.42
CA GLN A 111 -13.94 -12.25 -9.86
C GLN A 111 -13.90 -11.23 -11.00
N HIS A 112 -12.71 -10.78 -11.42
CA HIS A 112 -12.57 -9.82 -12.51
C HIS A 112 -13.17 -10.40 -13.81
N PRO A 113 -13.96 -9.64 -14.59
CA PRO A 113 -14.57 -10.13 -15.83
C PRO A 113 -13.57 -10.74 -16.82
N TRP A 114 -12.33 -10.23 -16.85
CA TRP A 114 -11.24 -10.81 -17.65
C TRP A 114 -10.93 -12.25 -17.22
N PHE A 115 -10.75 -12.52 -15.92
CA PHE A 115 -10.46 -13.88 -15.44
C PHE A 115 -11.64 -14.81 -15.65
N GLN A 116 -12.85 -14.34 -15.35
CA GLN A 116 -14.08 -15.11 -15.59
C GLN A 116 -14.24 -15.49 -17.07
N ALA A 117 -13.93 -14.58 -17.99
CA ALA A 117 -13.91 -14.88 -19.42
C ALA A 117 -12.78 -15.84 -19.82
N ALA A 118 -11.61 -15.74 -19.19
CA ALA A 118 -10.47 -16.63 -19.40
C ALA A 118 -10.75 -18.07 -18.91
N LEU A 119 -11.56 -18.21 -17.86
CA LEU A 119 -12.05 -19.49 -17.32
C LEU A 119 -13.11 -20.12 -18.22
N ALA A 120 -14.04 -19.32 -18.74
CA ALA A 120 -15.19 -19.79 -19.49
C ALA A 120 -14.83 -20.38 -20.86
N ASP A 121 -13.86 -19.81 -21.57
CA ASP A 121 -13.48 -20.25 -22.91
C ASP A 121 -11.96 -20.10 -23.14
N ARG A 122 -11.30 -21.19 -23.53
CA ARG A 122 -9.88 -21.19 -23.90
C ARG A 122 -9.59 -20.39 -25.18
N ASN A 123 -10.60 -20.09 -25.98
CA ASN A 123 -10.49 -19.21 -27.16
C ASN A 123 -10.91 -17.76 -26.86
N SER A 124 -11.25 -17.45 -25.61
CA SER A 124 -11.56 -16.08 -25.20
C SER A 124 -10.38 -15.15 -25.50
N PRO A 125 -10.62 -13.90 -25.95
CA PRO A 125 -9.54 -12.92 -26.08
C PRO A 125 -8.84 -12.62 -24.75
N TYR A 126 -9.50 -12.93 -23.62
CA TYR A 126 -8.96 -12.79 -22.27
C TYR A 126 -8.21 -14.04 -21.79
N ARG A 127 -8.15 -15.14 -22.56
CA ARG A 127 -7.46 -16.36 -22.11
C ARG A 127 -6.01 -16.06 -21.73
N ASP A 128 -5.30 -15.37 -22.61
CA ASP A 128 -3.90 -15.01 -22.45
C ASP A 128 -3.70 -13.71 -21.64
N TYR A 129 -4.75 -13.19 -20.98
CA TYR A 129 -4.57 -12.13 -19.97
C TYR A 129 -3.93 -12.66 -18.68
N TYR A 130 -3.93 -13.98 -18.47
CA TYR A 130 -3.41 -14.63 -17.28
C TYR A 130 -2.41 -15.71 -17.64
N VAL A 131 -1.61 -16.12 -16.66
CA VAL A 131 -0.53 -17.09 -16.86
C VAL A 131 -1.04 -18.50 -16.52
N TRP A 132 -1.08 -19.39 -17.51
CA TRP A 132 -1.60 -20.76 -17.41
C TRP A 132 -0.52 -21.84 -17.55
N SER A 133 -0.73 -22.99 -16.93
CA SER A 133 0.12 -24.17 -17.09
C SER A 133 -0.65 -25.47 -16.90
N ASP A 134 -0.24 -26.52 -17.63
CA ASP A 134 -0.75 -27.89 -17.42
C ASP A 134 -0.15 -28.57 -16.17
N SER A 135 0.85 -27.95 -15.53
CA SER A 135 1.48 -28.44 -14.30
C SER A 135 1.89 -27.27 -13.39
N ASP A 136 2.03 -27.54 -12.10
CA ASP A 136 2.57 -26.63 -11.09
C ASP A 136 4.11 -26.61 -11.04
N GLN A 137 4.77 -27.12 -12.09
CA GLN A 137 6.22 -27.36 -12.09
C GLN A 137 7.05 -26.23 -12.72
N LYS A 138 6.41 -25.16 -13.20
CA LYS A 138 7.09 -23.99 -13.76
C LYS A 138 7.49 -23.01 -12.66
N TYR A 139 8.55 -22.23 -12.90
CA TYR A 139 9.00 -21.13 -12.01
C TYR A 139 9.34 -21.58 -10.58
N LYS A 140 9.96 -22.76 -10.44
CA LYS A 140 10.22 -23.40 -9.13
C LYS A 140 11.09 -22.59 -8.15
N ASP A 141 11.90 -21.67 -8.68
CA ASP A 141 12.82 -20.85 -7.89
C ASP A 141 12.14 -19.58 -7.32
N ALA A 142 10.90 -19.28 -7.74
CA ALA A 142 10.11 -18.21 -7.17
C ALA A 142 9.60 -18.60 -5.77
N ARG A 143 9.85 -17.73 -4.79
CA ARG A 143 9.35 -17.92 -3.42
C ARG A 143 7.84 -17.70 -3.35
N ILE A 144 7.22 -18.26 -2.32
CA ILE A 144 5.85 -17.93 -1.91
C ILE A 144 5.92 -16.73 -0.96
N ILE A 145 5.09 -15.70 -1.20
CA ILE A 145 5.07 -14.49 -0.37
C ILE A 145 4.21 -14.72 0.88
N PHE A 146 2.94 -15.12 0.69
CA PHE A 146 2.00 -15.39 1.79
C PHE A 146 2.10 -16.83 2.30
N LEU A 147 3.27 -17.17 2.87
CA LEU A 147 3.65 -18.50 3.35
C LEU A 147 2.70 -19.10 4.39
N ASP A 148 2.00 -18.28 5.15
CA ASP A 148 1.05 -18.73 6.17
C ASP A 148 -0.28 -19.22 5.57
N THR A 149 -0.56 -18.87 4.31
CA THR A 149 -1.83 -19.18 3.62
C THR A 149 -1.64 -20.04 2.39
N GLU A 150 -0.70 -19.66 1.51
CA GLU A 150 -0.50 -20.30 0.22
C GLU A 150 0.56 -21.40 0.30
N LYS A 151 0.29 -22.52 -0.36
CA LYS A 151 1.20 -23.68 -0.43
C LYS A 151 1.99 -23.75 -1.72
N SER A 152 1.57 -22.98 -2.72
CA SER A 152 2.10 -22.95 -4.07
C SER A 152 1.72 -21.61 -4.69
N ASN A 153 2.52 -21.15 -5.66
CA ASN A 153 2.16 -20.03 -6.53
C ASN A 153 1.32 -20.48 -7.75
N TRP A 154 0.95 -21.76 -7.80
CA TRP A 154 0.08 -22.35 -8.82
C TRP A 154 -1.16 -22.95 -8.16
N THR A 155 -2.34 -22.55 -8.62
CA THR A 155 -3.62 -23.12 -8.19
C THR A 155 -4.34 -23.79 -9.35
N TRP A 156 -4.78 -25.04 -9.16
CA TRP A 156 -5.59 -25.76 -10.14
C TRP A 156 -7.00 -25.15 -10.21
N ASN A 157 -7.45 -24.82 -11.42
CA ASN A 157 -8.83 -24.43 -11.65
C ASN A 157 -9.58 -25.51 -12.45
N GLU A 158 -10.61 -26.09 -11.84
CA GLU A 158 -11.40 -27.19 -12.43
C GLU A 158 -12.11 -26.80 -13.73
N GLN A 159 -12.61 -25.55 -13.83
CA GLN A 159 -13.32 -25.07 -15.02
C GLN A 159 -12.35 -24.87 -16.19
N ALA A 160 -11.17 -24.31 -15.93
CA ALA A 160 -10.14 -24.15 -16.95
C ALA A 160 -9.44 -25.47 -17.30
N GLY A 161 -9.43 -26.43 -16.39
CA GLY A 161 -8.66 -27.67 -16.48
C GLY A 161 -7.15 -27.40 -16.61
N GLN A 162 -6.65 -26.35 -15.96
CA GLN A 162 -5.24 -25.93 -15.91
C GLN A 162 -4.94 -25.23 -14.58
N PHE A 163 -3.66 -25.16 -14.23
CA PHE A 163 -3.17 -24.28 -13.19
C PHE A 163 -3.08 -22.84 -13.70
N TYR A 164 -3.32 -21.88 -12.81
CA TYR A 164 -2.98 -20.47 -13.03
C TYR A 164 -1.99 -19.98 -11.98
N TRP A 165 -1.17 -19.01 -12.37
CA TRP A 165 -0.16 -18.39 -11.52
C TRP A 165 -0.77 -17.31 -10.62
N HIS A 166 -0.27 -17.22 -9.39
CA HIS A 166 -0.53 -16.12 -8.48
C HIS A 166 0.66 -15.94 -7.53
N ARG A 167 1.12 -14.69 -7.32
CA ARG A 167 2.18 -14.38 -6.34
C ARG A 167 1.65 -14.16 -4.92
N PHE A 168 0.40 -13.71 -4.85
CA PHE A 168 -0.32 -13.42 -3.63
C PHE A 168 -1.36 -14.54 -3.37
N TYR A 169 -2.57 -14.21 -2.91
CA TYR A 169 -3.58 -15.22 -2.68
C TYR A 169 -4.04 -15.90 -3.98
N ALA A 170 -4.56 -17.11 -3.88
CA ALA A 170 -5.16 -17.80 -5.02
C ALA A 170 -6.32 -17.00 -5.65
N SER A 171 -6.98 -16.12 -4.90
CA SER A 171 -8.00 -15.20 -5.43
C SER A 171 -7.45 -13.99 -6.19
N GLN A 172 -6.13 -13.90 -6.37
CA GLN A 172 -5.42 -12.83 -7.07
C GLN A 172 -4.62 -13.40 -8.26
N PRO A 173 -5.27 -13.91 -9.31
CA PRO A 173 -4.56 -14.42 -10.49
C PRO A 173 -3.72 -13.33 -11.16
N ASP A 174 -2.47 -13.67 -11.42
CA ASP A 174 -1.48 -12.76 -12.02
C ASP A 174 -1.78 -12.49 -13.50
N LEU A 175 -1.64 -11.23 -13.88
CA LEU A 175 -1.75 -10.78 -15.25
C LEU A 175 -0.50 -11.15 -16.05
N ASN A 176 -0.70 -11.58 -17.29
CA ASN A 176 0.36 -12.01 -18.19
C ASN A 176 0.96 -10.82 -18.95
N PHE A 177 2.04 -10.22 -18.44
CA PHE A 177 2.67 -9.07 -19.09
C PHE A 177 3.44 -9.38 -20.39
N ASP A 178 3.70 -10.66 -20.71
CA ASP A 178 4.19 -11.02 -22.05
C ASP A 178 3.15 -10.68 -23.13
N ASN A 179 1.86 -10.69 -22.77
CA ASN A 179 0.78 -10.28 -23.66
C ASN A 179 0.75 -8.74 -23.83
N PRO A 180 0.98 -8.20 -25.05
CA PRO A 180 0.93 -6.75 -25.28
C PRO A 180 -0.46 -6.15 -25.02
N ALA A 181 -1.54 -6.94 -25.08
CA ALA A 181 -2.89 -6.45 -24.76
C ALA A 181 -3.03 -6.11 -23.27
N VAL A 182 -2.44 -6.91 -22.37
CA VAL A 182 -2.41 -6.64 -20.92
C VAL A 182 -1.65 -5.34 -20.65
N ARG A 183 -0.46 -5.20 -21.23
CA ARG A 183 0.36 -3.99 -21.12
C ARG A 183 -0.36 -2.73 -21.60
N ALA A 184 -1.07 -2.83 -22.73
CA ALA A 184 -1.87 -1.74 -23.27
C ALA A 184 -3.09 -1.43 -22.38
N GLU A 185 -3.71 -2.43 -21.77
CA GLU A 185 -4.86 -2.25 -20.88
C GLU A 185 -4.46 -1.52 -19.60
N MET A 186 -3.33 -1.88 -18.98
CA MET A 186 -2.85 -1.19 -17.78
C MET A 186 -2.48 0.29 -18.05
N LEU A 187 -2.04 0.63 -19.27
CA LEU A 187 -1.89 2.02 -19.69
C LEU A 187 -3.24 2.75 -19.79
N LYS A 188 -4.32 2.06 -20.22
CA LYS A 188 -5.67 2.65 -20.23
C LYS A 188 -6.22 2.84 -18.83
N VAL A 189 -5.98 1.89 -17.92
CA VAL A 189 -6.33 2.01 -16.50
C VAL A 189 -5.65 3.27 -15.91
N MET A 190 -4.35 3.41 -16.12
CA MET A 190 -3.61 4.60 -15.67
C MET A 190 -4.20 5.89 -16.26
N ARG A 191 -4.45 5.91 -17.58
CA ARG A 191 -5.05 7.04 -18.29
C ARG A 191 -6.37 7.48 -17.66
N PHE A 192 -7.26 6.52 -17.39
CA PHE A 192 -8.60 6.78 -16.88
C PHE A 192 -8.57 7.60 -15.59
N TRP A 193 -7.75 7.20 -14.62
CA TRP A 193 -7.65 7.90 -13.34
C TRP A 193 -6.87 9.21 -13.45
N LEU A 194 -5.82 9.28 -14.28
CA LEU A 194 -5.11 10.54 -14.55
C LEU A 194 -6.00 11.60 -15.21
N ASP A 195 -6.91 11.17 -16.10
CA ASP A 195 -7.94 12.03 -16.71
C ASP A 195 -8.97 12.53 -15.68
N MET A 196 -9.16 11.81 -14.57
CA MET A 196 -9.96 12.27 -13.42
C MET A 196 -9.22 13.24 -12.50
N GLY A 197 -7.91 13.41 -12.69
CA GLY A 197 -7.15 14.49 -12.09
C GLY A 197 -6.17 14.11 -10.98
N ILE A 198 -6.05 12.83 -10.59
CA ILE A 198 -5.09 12.42 -9.57
C ILE A 198 -3.64 12.81 -9.91
N ASP A 199 -2.83 12.98 -8.88
CA ASP A 199 -1.46 13.49 -8.95
C ASP A 199 -0.40 12.43 -9.21
N GLY A 200 -0.80 11.17 -9.34
CA GLY A 200 0.10 10.06 -9.55
C GLY A 200 -0.42 8.77 -8.93
N PHE A 201 0.44 7.77 -8.88
CA PHE A 201 0.14 6.48 -8.28
C PHE A 201 1.25 5.97 -7.38
N ARG A 202 0.86 5.20 -6.36
CA ARG A 202 1.72 4.16 -5.78
C ARG A 202 1.49 2.88 -6.58
N ALA A 203 2.51 2.36 -7.24
CA ALA A 203 2.41 1.12 -8.00
C ALA A 203 2.74 -0.06 -7.07
N ASP A 204 1.76 -0.93 -6.89
CA ASP A 204 1.79 -2.12 -6.05
C ASP A 204 2.52 -3.27 -6.74
N ALA A 205 3.24 -4.10 -5.97
CA ALA A 205 3.74 -5.39 -6.43
C ALA A 205 4.62 -5.37 -7.70
N VAL A 206 5.28 -4.25 -7.97
CA VAL A 206 6.01 -4.05 -9.23
C VAL A 206 7.17 -5.00 -9.49
N PRO A 207 7.83 -5.65 -8.50
CA PRO A 207 8.87 -6.62 -8.80
C PRO A 207 8.43 -7.87 -9.52
N TYR A 208 7.13 -8.13 -9.59
CA TYR A 208 6.60 -9.45 -9.89
C TYR A 208 5.94 -9.58 -11.27
N LEU A 209 5.95 -8.52 -12.09
CA LEU A 209 5.16 -8.43 -13.33
C LEU A 209 5.48 -9.50 -14.41
N PHE A 210 6.69 -10.03 -14.44
CA PHE A 210 7.11 -11.03 -15.43
C PHE A 210 7.76 -12.23 -14.75
N GLU A 211 7.49 -13.43 -15.29
CA GLU A 211 8.08 -14.69 -14.84
C GLU A 211 8.98 -15.32 -15.91
N ARG A 212 10.10 -15.91 -15.48
CA ARG A 212 11.04 -16.63 -16.36
C ARG A 212 11.53 -17.90 -15.68
N GLU A 213 11.69 -18.97 -16.47
CA GLU A 213 12.29 -20.20 -15.97
C GLU A 213 13.75 -19.99 -15.58
N GLY A 214 14.18 -20.62 -14.49
CA GLY A 214 15.54 -20.50 -13.96
C GLY A 214 15.84 -19.16 -13.29
N THR A 215 14.81 -18.37 -12.95
CA THR A 215 14.93 -17.15 -12.13
C THR A 215 13.96 -17.22 -10.96
N ASN A 216 14.16 -16.35 -9.97
CA ASN A 216 13.22 -16.17 -8.85
C ASN A 216 11.95 -15.40 -9.25
N CYS A 217 11.80 -14.99 -10.52
CA CYS A 217 10.67 -14.20 -11.02
C CYS A 217 10.48 -12.86 -10.27
N GLU A 218 11.58 -12.22 -9.86
CA GLU A 218 11.55 -10.89 -9.25
C GLU A 218 12.56 -9.98 -9.96
N ASN A 219 12.23 -8.69 -10.11
CA ASN A 219 13.13 -7.65 -10.62
C ASN A 219 13.69 -7.95 -12.04
N LEU A 220 12.91 -8.63 -12.88
CA LEU A 220 13.38 -9.04 -14.21
C LEU A 220 13.58 -7.82 -15.14
N PRO A 221 14.53 -7.88 -16.09
CA PRO A 221 14.75 -6.78 -17.02
C PRO A 221 13.49 -6.35 -17.80
N GLU A 222 12.63 -7.30 -18.17
CA GLU A 222 11.38 -7.03 -18.88
C GLU A 222 10.39 -6.23 -18.03
N THR A 223 10.36 -6.48 -16.72
CA THR A 223 9.61 -5.68 -15.74
C THR A 223 10.05 -4.22 -15.82
N HIS A 224 11.35 -3.94 -15.70
CA HIS A 224 11.89 -2.59 -15.80
C HIS A 224 11.62 -1.92 -17.16
N VAL A 225 11.70 -2.67 -18.26
CA VAL A 225 11.37 -2.14 -19.60
C VAL A 225 9.93 -1.64 -19.66
N TYR A 226 8.98 -2.40 -19.12
CA TYR A 226 7.58 -1.99 -19.10
C TYR A 226 7.33 -0.82 -18.13
N LEU A 227 7.99 -0.81 -16.96
CA LEU A 227 7.89 0.29 -16.01
C LEU A 227 8.40 1.62 -16.60
N LYS A 228 9.46 1.58 -17.42
CA LYS A 228 9.92 2.74 -18.21
C LYS A 228 8.92 3.18 -19.28
N GLU A 229 8.16 2.25 -19.85
CA GLU A 229 7.06 2.55 -20.77
C GLU A 229 5.91 3.28 -20.05
N LEU A 230 5.50 2.78 -18.87
CA LEU A 230 4.52 3.43 -18.00
C LEU A 230 4.95 4.85 -17.64
N ARG A 231 6.22 5.02 -17.25
CA ARG A 231 6.79 6.33 -16.93
C ARG A 231 6.77 7.28 -18.13
N ARG A 232 7.26 6.84 -19.29
CA ARG A 232 7.27 7.66 -20.51
C ARG A 232 5.87 8.11 -20.89
N PHE A 233 4.90 7.18 -20.86
CA PHE A 233 3.51 7.50 -21.12
C PHE A 233 2.99 8.60 -20.19
N MET A 234 3.27 8.49 -18.89
CA MET A 234 2.85 9.49 -17.91
C MET A 234 3.53 10.84 -18.15
N ASP A 235 4.85 10.87 -18.38
CA ASP A 235 5.59 12.12 -18.62
C ASP A 235 5.12 12.84 -19.89
N GLU A 236 4.80 12.09 -20.96
CA GLU A 236 4.33 12.64 -22.25
C GLU A 236 2.89 13.18 -22.20
N ASN A 237 2.02 12.55 -21.42
CA ASN A 237 0.58 12.84 -21.42
C ASN A 237 0.13 13.65 -20.18
N TYR A 238 0.83 13.51 -19.06
CA TYR A 238 0.46 14.04 -17.74
C TYR A 238 1.69 14.60 -17.00
N PRO A 239 2.29 15.70 -17.48
CA PRO A 239 3.45 16.30 -16.85
C PRO A 239 3.19 16.70 -15.39
N GLY A 240 4.17 16.45 -14.52
CA GLY A 240 4.13 16.79 -13.09
C GLY A 240 3.40 15.78 -12.19
N ARG A 241 2.97 14.63 -12.75
CA ARG A 241 2.44 13.51 -11.98
C ARG A 241 3.56 12.55 -11.57
N ILE A 242 3.32 11.75 -10.53
CA ILE A 242 4.35 10.88 -9.95
C ILE A 242 4.00 9.39 -10.05
N LEU A 243 5.06 8.58 -10.01
CA LEU A 243 4.98 7.14 -9.75
C LEU A 243 5.86 6.85 -8.54
N LEU A 244 5.28 6.19 -7.54
CA LEU A 244 5.94 5.68 -6.34
C LEU A 244 5.97 4.15 -6.41
N CYS A 245 7.15 3.52 -6.41
CA CYS A 245 7.25 2.07 -6.42
C CYS A 245 7.17 1.48 -5.02
N GLU A 246 6.32 0.46 -4.87
CA GLU A 246 6.48 -0.52 -3.82
C GLU A 246 7.40 -1.65 -4.29
N ALA A 247 8.67 -1.57 -3.90
CA ALA A 247 9.63 -2.65 -4.06
C ALA A 247 10.27 -2.95 -2.70
N ASN A 248 9.71 -3.92 -1.97
CA ASN A 248 10.30 -4.43 -0.74
C ASN A 248 11.49 -5.35 -1.07
N GLN A 249 12.64 -4.75 -1.35
CA GLN A 249 13.88 -5.44 -1.76
C GLN A 249 15.09 -4.86 -0.99
N TRP A 250 16.28 -5.45 -1.15
CA TRP A 250 17.52 -4.86 -0.63
C TRP A 250 17.83 -3.52 -1.31
N PRO A 251 18.57 -2.59 -0.67
CA PRO A 251 18.81 -1.25 -1.23
C PRO A 251 19.32 -1.24 -2.68
N GLU A 252 20.27 -2.14 -2.98
CA GLU A 252 20.84 -2.34 -4.30
C GLU A 252 19.83 -2.80 -5.36
N ASP A 253 18.80 -3.53 -4.96
CA ASP A 253 17.77 -4.08 -5.83
C ASP A 253 16.57 -3.13 -5.99
N VAL A 254 16.35 -2.22 -5.03
CA VAL A 254 15.38 -1.13 -5.17
C VAL A 254 15.93 -0.03 -6.08
N ARG A 255 17.25 0.22 -6.09
CA ARG A 255 17.86 1.28 -6.91
C ARG A 255 17.50 1.18 -8.42
N PRO A 256 17.51 0.00 -9.06
CA PRO A 256 17.08 -0.15 -10.45
C PRO A 256 15.71 0.43 -10.79
N TYR A 257 14.75 0.45 -9.85
CA TYR A 257 13.41 1.01 -10.09
C TYR A 257 13.39 2.52 -10.33
N PHE A 258 14.46 3.24 -10.04
CA PHE A 258 14.60 4.65 -10.43
C PHE A 258 15.13 4.82 -11.87
N GLY A 259 15.63 3.75 -12.50
CA GLY A 259 16.30 3.79 -13.79
C GLY A 259 17.44 4.80 -13.82
N ASP A 260 17.54 5.54 -14.92
CA ASP A 260 18.40 6.71 -15.05
C ASP A 260 17.61 8.02 -14.81
N GLY A 261 16.55 7.93 -14.00
CA GLY A 261 15.54 8.98 -13.81
C GLY A 261 14.31 8.80 -14.72
N ASP A 262 14.22 7.67 -15.42
CA ASP A 262 13.28 7.34 -16.49
C ASP A 262 12.31 6.20 -16.15
N GLU A 263 12.25 5.77 -14.88
CA GLU A 263 11.34 4.74 -14.38
C GLU A 263 10.46 5.30 -13.24
N PHE A 264 10.67 4.98 -11.97
CA PHE A 264 9.91 5.59 -10.87
C PHE A 264 10.47 6.95 -10.42
N HIS A 265 9.57 7.84 -9.99
CA HIS A 265 9.94 9.10 -9.35
C HIS A 265 10.35 8.86 -7.90
N MET A 266 9.64 7.95 -7.24
CA MET A 266 9.81 7.67 -5.83
C MET A 266 9.86 6.17 -5.56
N GLY A 267 10.52 5.78 -4.47
CA GLY A 267 10.52 4.40 -4.00
C GLY A 267 10.52 4.35 -2.48
N PHE A 268 9.80 3.41 -1.88
CA PHE A 268 9.83 3.22 -0.43
C PHE A 268 11.22 2.80 0.04
N HIS A 269 11.69 3.40 1.13
CA HIS A 269 12.94 3.03 1.76
C HIS A 269 12.76 1.84 2.72
N PHE A 270 12.17 0.74 2.22
CA PHE A 270 11.96 -0.51 2.97
C PHE A 270 13.19 -0.97 3.76
N PRO A 271 14.43 -0.91 3.22
CA PRO A 271 15.60 -1.35 3.98
C PRO A 271 15.85 -0.59 5.29
N ALA A 272 15.54 0.72 5.34
CA ALA A 272 15.78 1.56 6.50
C ALA A 272 14.74 1.32 7.60
N MET A 273 13.49 1.07 7.22
CA MET A 273 12.35 1.00 8.15
C MET A 273 12.58 -0.01 9.31
N PRO A 274 12.91 -1.30 9.09
CA PRO A 274 13.13 -2.24 10.19
C PRO A 274 14.33 -1.84 11.07
N ARG A 275 15.36 -1.22 10.49
CA ARG A 275 16.58 -0.83 11.20
C ARG A 275 16.33 0.35 12.15
N ILE A 276 15.35 1.23 11.86
CA ILE A 276 14.91 2.26 12.81
C ILE A 276 14.43 1.60 14.11
N PHE A 277 13.55 0.59 14.02
CA PHE A 277 13.05 -0.13 15.19
C PHE A 277 14.18 -0.89 15.91
N MET A 278 15.01 -1.64 15.17
CA MET A 278 16.17 -2.33 15.75
C MET A 278 17.07 -1.36 16.52
N SER A 279 17.37 -0.19 15.95
CA SER A 279 18.24 0.81 16.57
C SER A 279 17.64 1.42 17.83
N ILE A 280 16.32 1.70 17.83
CA ILE A 280 15.61 2.20 19.02
C ILE A 280 15.65 1.15 20.13
N LYS A 281 15.35 -0.13 19.84
CA LYS A 281 15.38 -1.19 20.85
C LYS A 281 16.77 -1.45 21.40
N ALA A 282 17.77 -1.47 20.52
CA ALA A 282 19.17 -1.72 20.89
C ALA A 282 19.84 -0.53 21.58
N GLY A 283 19.28 0.68 21.47
CA GLY A 283 19.95 1.91 21.89
C GLY A 283 21.23 2.19 21.08
N ASN A 284 21.28 1.71 19.84
CA ASN A 284 22.46 1.75 18.99
C ASN A 284 22.08 1.95 17.52
N ALA A 285 22.57 3.03 16.89
CA ALA A 285 22.23 3.41 15.52
C ALA A 285 23.04 2.67 14.44
N GLY A 286 23.92 1.73 14.79
CA GLY A 286 24.87 1.09 13.88
C GLY A 286 24.20 0.45 12.67
N SER A 287 23.17 -0.39 12.87
CA SER A 287 22.46 -1.03 11.78
C SER A 287 21.75 -0.04 10.84
N LEU A 288 21.22 1.06 11.37
CA LEU A 288 20.62 2.13 10.57
C LEU A 288 21.69 2.89 9.77
N ILE A 289 22.83 3.20 10.38
CA ILE A 289 23.96 3.86 9.69
C ILE A 289 24.47 2.95 8.56
N ASP A 290 24.67 1.67 8.84
CA ASP A 290 25.21 0.70 7.87
C ASP A 290 24.28 0.55 6.65
N ILE A 291 22.96 0.45 6.87
CA ILE A 291 22.01 0.30 5.76
C ILE A 291 21.88 1.59 4.93
N LEU A 292 21.94 2.76 5.57
CA LEU A 292 21.95 4.05 4.86
C LEU A 292 23.23 4.22 4.04
N GLN A 293 24.38 3.78 4.53
CA GLN A 293 25.65 3.80 3.78
C GLN A 293 25.67 2.79 2.62
N ARG A 294 24.97 1.66 2.75
CA ARG A 294 24.78 0.69 1.65
C ARG A 294 23.78 1.17 0.60
N THR A 295 22.92 2.14 0.92
CA THR A 295 21.87 2.60 0.01
C THR A 295 22.49 3.40 -1.14
N PRO A 296 22.38 2.94 -2.40
CA PRO A 296 23.01 3.62 -3.53
C PRO A 296 22.43 5.01 -3.78
N ALA A 297 23.22 5.89 -4.40
CA ALA A 297 22.73 7.18 -4.88
C ALA A 297 21.66 7.00 -5.97
N ILE A 298 20.62 7.83 -5.91
CA ILE A 298 19.51 7.84 -6.87
C ILE A 298 19.63 9.03 -7.84
N PRO A 299 18.96 9.00 -9.01
CA PRO A 299 18.94 10.12 -9.94
C PRO A 299 18.43 11.42 -9.29
N GLU A 300 18.90 12.58 -9.80
CA GLU A 300 18.58 13.90 -9.21
C GLU A 300 17.07 14.22 -9.24
N ASN A 301 16.32 13.64 -10.18
CA ASN A 301 14.87 13.77 -10.27
C ASN A 301 14.11 12.66 -9.52
N CYS A 302 14.76 11.87 -8.68
CA CYS A 302 14.13 10.79 -7.91
C CYS A 302 14.19 11.06 -6.40
N GLN A 303 13.37 10.37 -5.60
CA GLN A 303 13.29 10.57 -4.15
C GLN A 303 12.95 9.27 -3.39
N TRP A 304 13.57 9.07 -2.23
CA TRP A 304 13.15 8.02 -1.30
C TRP A 304 11.89 8.43 -0.53
N CYS A 305 11.01 7.48 -0.24
CA CYS A 305 9.90 7.64 0.69
C CYS A 305 10.22 6.93 2.02
N ASN A 306 10.35 7.72 3.09
CA ASN A 306 10.56 7.19 4.44
C ASN A 306 9.19 6.95 5.10
N PHE A 307 9.08 5.86 5.85
CA PHE A 307 7.86 5.51 6.58
C PHE A 307 8.23 4.69 7.82
N LEU A 308 7.36 4.70 8.83
CA LEU A 308 7.53 3.89 10.03
C LEU A 308 6.64 2.65 10.00
N ARG A 309 5.37 2.83 9.63
CA ARG A 309 4.34 1.80 9.47
C ARG A 309 3.45 2.15 8.28
N ASN A 310 2.60 1.20 7.90
CA ASN A 310 1.67 1.24 6.79
C ASN A 310 0.50 0.28 7.08
N HIS A 311 -0.40 0.09 6.12
CA HIS A 311 -1.53 -0.84 6.19
C HIS A 311 -1.17 -2.33 6.26
N ASP A 312 0.08 -2.72 6.02
CA ASP A 312 0.55 -4.11 6.12
C ASP A 312 1.22 -4.40 7.46
N GLU A 313 1.73 -5.61 7.63
CA GLU A 313 2.68 -5.92 8.69
C GLU A 313 4.00 -5.16 8.52
N LEU A 314 4.73 -4.98 9.63
CA LEU A 314 6.13 -4.59 9.58
C LEU A 314 6.89 -5.74 8.95
N THR A 315 7.15 -5.62 7.64
CA THR A 315 7.82 -6.66 6.87
C THR A 315 9.27 -6.85 7.33
N LEU A 316 9.66 -8.12 7.47
CA LEU A 316 11.01 -8.59 7.77
C LEU A 316 11.47 -9.57 6.67
N GLU A 317 10.98 -9.41 5.45
CA GLU A 317 11.47 -10.21 4.32
C GLU A 317 12.93 -9.87 4.00
N MET A 318 13.25 -8.59 3.91
CA MET A 318 14.56 -8.06 3.49
C MET A 318 15.46 -7.70 4.68
N VAL A 319 15.56 -8.64 5.62
CA VAL A 319 16.51 -8.63 6.75
C VAL A 319 17.22 -9.99 6.84
N THR A 320 18.36 -10.06 7.54
CA THR A 320 19.01 -11.36 7.78
C THR A 320 18.13 -12.24 8.69
N PRO A 321 18.29 -13.57 8.66
CA PRO A 321 17.60 -14.47 9.58
C PRO A 321 17.77 -14.08 11.06
N GLU A 322 18.96 -13.65 11.46
CA GLU A 322 19.28 -13.25 12.82
C GLU A 322 18.58 -11.94 13.21
N GLU A 323 18.54 -10.96 12.28
CA GLU A 323 17.80 -9.72 12.48
C GLU A 323 16.29 -9.99 12.60
N ARG A 324 15.75 -10.92 11.81
CA ARG A 324 14.34 -11.33 11.88
C ARG A 324 13.99 -11.95 13.23
N GLU A 325 14.80 -12.91 13.69
CA GLU A 325 14.66 -13.54 15.00
C GLU A 325 14.73 -12.51 16.14
N TYR A 326 15.67 -11.55 16.04
CA TYR A 326 15.78 -10.43 16.97
C TYR A 326 14.49 -9.61 16.99
N MET A 327 14.00 -9.17 15.82
CA MET A 327 12.79 -8.37 15.71
C MET A 327 11.57 -9.08 16.28
N TRP A 328 11.39 -10.38 15.97
CA TRP A 328 10.30 -11.16 16.55
C TRP A 328 10.38 -11.28 18.07
N ARG A 329 11.57 -11.50 18.63
CA ARG A 329 11.74 -11.58 20.09
C ARG A 329 11.40 -10.26 20.78
N GLU A 330 11.83 -9.14 20.20
CA GLU A 330 11.74 -7.83 20.85
C GLU A 330 10.40 -7.10 20.63
N TYR A 331 9.72 -7.37 19.52
CA TYR A 331 8.52 -6.65 19.07
C TYR A 331 7.28 -7.53 18.85
N ALA A 332 7.45 -8.86 18.77
CA ALA A 332 6.37 -9.83 18.60
C ALA A 332 6.48 -11.01 19.61
N PRO A 333 6.46 -10.72 20.93
CA PRO A 333 6.56 -11.74 21.96
C PRO A 333 5.41 -12.74 21.94
N GLU A 334 4.21 -12.31 21.50
CA GLU A 334 3.10 -13.21 21.27
C GLU A 334 3.16 -13.74 19.82
N PRO A 335 3.12 -15.07 19.59
CA PRO A 335 3.20 -15.64 18.25
C PRO A 335 2.19 -15.05 17.28
N ARG A 336 1.01 -14.66 17.77
CA ARG A 336 -0.05 -14.08 16.94
C ARG A 336 0.24 -12.68 16.43
N MET A 337 1.19 -11.96 17.02
CA MET A 337 1.68 -10.67 16.50
C MET A 337 2.48 -10.84 15.19
N ARG A 338 2.90 -12.07 14.88
CA ARG A 338 3.60 -12.41 13.63
C ARG A 338 2.59 -12.75 12.55
N LEU A 339 2.97 -12.46 11.32
CA LEU A 339 2.22 -12.81 10.11
C LEU A 339 3.21 -12.85 8.95
N ASN A 340 3.18 -13.91 8.14
CA ASN A 340 4.17 -14.17 7.10
C ASN A 340 5.59 -14.02 7.67
N LEU A 341 6.43 -13.22 7.01
CA LEU A 341 7.75 -12.84 7.51
C LEU A 341 7.74 -11.44 8.14
N GLY A 342 6.77 -11.10 8.98
CA GLY A 342 6.66 -9.76 9.58
C GLY A 342 5.95 -9.69 10.93
N ILE A 343 5.58 -8.46 11.33
CA ILE A 343 4.92 -8.13 12.61
C ILE A 343 3.71 -7.24 12.38
N ARG A 344 2.49 -7.76 12.57
CA ARG A 344 1.22 -7.06 12.29
C ARG A 344 0.75 -6.20 13.46
N ARG A 345 1.51 -5.17 13.78
CA ARG A 345 1.24 -4.21 14.87
C ARG A 345 1.38 -2.77 14.41
N ARG A 346 0.69 -1.85 15.09
CA ARG A 346 0.79 -0.39 14.89
C ARG A 346 2.01 0.21 15.58
N LEU A 347 2.35 1.45 15.23
CA LEU A 347 3.53 2.15 15.72
C LEU A 347 3.55 2.29 17.24
N ALA A 348 2.47 2.82 17.83
CA ALA A 348 2.41 3.05 19.27
C ALA A 348 2.52 1.74 20.07
N PRO A 349 1.77 0.66 19.73
CA PRO A 349 1.96 -0.65 20.34
C PRO A 349 3.36 -1.25 20.18
N LEU A 350 4.02 -1.08 19.02
CA LEU A 350 5.41 -1.53 18.82
C LEU A 350 6.39 -0.81 19.75
N LEU A 351 6.12 0.45 20.09
CA LEU A 351 6.99 1.29 20.93
C LEU A 351 6.52 1.37 22.38
N ASP A 352 5.72 0.41 22.83
CA ASP A 352 5.22 0.28 24.21
C ASP A 352 4.39 1.50 24.68
N ASN A 353 3.78 2.23 23.75
CA ASN A 353 3.13 3.53 23.96
C ASN A 353 4.05 4.59 24.62
N ASP A 354 5.37 4.45 24.47
CA ASP A 354 6.34 5.40 25.02
C ASP A 354 6.45 6.62 24.09
N ARG A 355 5.85 7.74 24.50
CA ARG A 355 5.85 9.01 23.75
C ARG A 355 7.26 9.48 23.37
N ARG A 356 8.30 9.15 24.16
CA ARG A 356 9.69 9.53 23.81
C ARG A 356 10.23 8.68 22.67
N LYS A 357 9.94 7.38 22.66
CA LYS A 357 10.32 6.49 21.55
C LYS A 357 9.55 6.84 20.28
N ILE A 358 8.25 7.11 20.39
CA ILE A 358 7.41 7.53 19.26
C ILE A 358 7.92 8.87 18.69
N GLY A 359 8.23 9.84 19.56
CA GLY A 359 8.82 11.12 19.15
C GLY A 359 10.20 10.98 18.50
N LEU A 360 11.05 10.07 18.99
CA LEU A 360 12.33 9.76 18.35
C LEU A 360 12.16 9.11 16.97
N ALA A 361 11.26 8.13 16.85
CA ALA A 361 10.97 7.46 15.59
C ALA A 361 10.44 8.46 14.54
N ASN A 362 9.50 9.33 14.92
CA ASN A 362 8.99 10.39 14.05
C ASN A 362 10.06 11.44 13.72
N SER A 363 10.94 11.79 14.66
CA SER A 363 12.07 12.69 14.37
C SER A 363 12.98 12.09 13.29
N LEU A 364 13.25 10.78 13.33
CA LEU A 364 14.01 10.10 12.28
C LEU A 364 13.24 10.11 10.95
N LEU A 365 11.94 9.80 10.96
CA LEU A 365 11.08 9.86 9.77
C LEU A 365 11.17 11.22 9.06
N PHE A 366 11.09 12.33 9.80
CA PHE A 366 11.08 13.68 9.25
C PHE A 366 12.47 14.25 8.92
N THR A 367 13.56 13.63 9.38
CA THR A 367 14.93 14.18 9.20
C THR A 367 15.85 13.32 8.35
N LEU A 368 15.49 12.06 8.09
CA LEU A 368 16.19 11.24 7.11
C LEU A 368 15.97 11.80 5.69
N PRO A 369 16.96 11.70 4.77
CA PRO A 369 16.79 12.12 3.39
C PRO A 369 15.64 11.36 2.71
N GLY A 370 14.65 12.08 2.23
CA GLY A 370 13.46 11.52 1.59
C GLY A 370 12.19 12.26 1.99
N SER A 371 11.07 11.84 1.42
CA SER A 371 9.74 12.36 1.75
C SER A 371 9.06 11.45 2.76
N PRO A 372 8.53 11.97 3.88
CA PRO A 372 7.91 11.15 4.92
C PRO A 372 6.48 10.74 4.54
N ILE A 373 6.11 9.51 4.87
CA ILE A 373 4.74 8.99 4.80
C ILE A 373 4.26 8.67 6.22
N LEU A 374 3.13 9.25 6.60
CA LEU A 374 2.41 8.98 7.82
C LEU A 374 1.25 8.02 7.55
N TYR A 375 1.01 7.07 8.45
CA TYR A 375 -0.12 6.17 8.38
C TYR A 375 -1.28 6.68 9.25
N TYR A 376 -2.51 6.71 8.72
CA TYR A 376 -3.63 7.34 9.41
C TYR A 376 -3.81 6.85 10.84
N GLY A 377 -3.91 7.76 11.81
CA GLY A 377 -4.09 7.44 13.23
C GLY A 377 -2.79 7.27 14.01
N ASP A 378 -1.64 7.13 13.36
CA ASP A 378 -0.36 7.10 14.08
C ASP A 378 -0.02 8.47 14.69
N GLU A 379 -0.55 9.57 14.14
CA GLU A 379 -0.40 10.93 14.67
C GLU A 379 -1.07 11.13 16.04
N ILE A 380 -2.09 10.33 16.36
CA ILE A 380 -2.74 10.32 17.69
C ILE A 380 -2.32 9.09 18.52
N GLY A 381 -1.45 8.22 17.98
CA GLY A 381 -1.01 7.02 18.69
C GLY A 381 -2.04 5.89 18.78
N MET A 382 -2.82 5.67 17.71
CA MET A 382 -3.76 4.54 17.64
C MET A 382 -3.09 3.18 17.92
N GLY A 383 -3.84 2.32 18.58
CA GLY A 383 -3.48 0.93 18.83
C GLY A 383 -3.79 -0.02 17.68
N ASP A 384 -3.59 -1.31 17.91
CA ASP A 384 -3.95 -2.38 16.99
C ASP A 384 -4.86 -3.42 17.67
N ASN A 385 -5.55 -4.21 16.86
CA ASN A 385 -6.27 -5.39 17.32
C ASN A 385 -5.72 -6.64 16.66
N ILE A 386 -4.72 -7.27 17.29
CA ILE A 386 -4.16 -8.54 16.80
C ILE A 386 -5.20 -9.68 16.74
N GLN A 387 -6.40 -9.48 17.34
CA GLN A 387 -7.72 -10.07 17.04
C GLN A 387 -7.95 -10.46 15.60
N LEU A 388 -7.63 -9.45 14.79
CA LEU A 388 -7.76 -9.28 13.37
C LEU A 388 -7.39 -10.54 12.59
N PHE A 389 -8.25 -11.05 11.71
CA PHE A 389 -7.75 -11.89 10.64
C PHE A 389 -6.76 -11.09 9.79
N ASP A 390 -5.66 -11.72 9.37
CA ASP A 390 -4.65 -11.11 8.51
C ASP A 390 -4.10 -9.77 9.09
N ARG A 391 -3.97 -8.73 8.26
CA ARG A 391 -3.48 -7.39 8.59
C ARG A 391 -4.56 -6.44 9.11
N ASN A 392 -5.83 -6.88 9.16
CA ASN A 392 -6.96 -6.02 9.54
C ASN A 392 -6.83 -5.40 10.94
N GLY A 393 -6.00 -5.98 11.82
CA GLY A 393 -5.72 -5.43 13.15
C GLY A 393 -5.13 -4.02 13.16
N VAL A 394 -4.47 -3.58 12.08
CA VAL A 394 -3.94 -2.21 11.95
C VAL A 394 -4.84 -1.28 11.12
N ARG A 395 -5.99 -1.78 10.64
CA ARG A 395 -6.91 -1.11 9.71
C ARG A 395 -8.27 -0.81 10.37
N THR A 396 -8.28 -0.60 11.68
CA THR A 396 -9.49 -0.29 12.45
C THR A 396 -9.98 1.15 12.21
N PRO A 397 -11.25 1.47 12.50
CA PRO A 397 -11.78 2.81 12.25
C PRO A 397 -10.98 3.91 12.97
N MET A 398 -10.81 5.07 12.32
CA MET A 398 -10.15 6.25 12.88
C MET A 398 -10.88 6.76 14.13
N GLN A 399 -10.13 7.17 15.15
CA GLN A 399 -10.69 7.60 16.44
C GLN A 399 -10.85 9.12 16.49
N TRP A 400 -12.01 9.64 16.07
CA TRP A 400 -12.27 11.08 16.01
C TRP A 400 -12.64 11.71 17.34
N SER A 401 -13.41 11.01 18.18
CA SER A 401 -13.89 11.53 19.47
C SER A 401 -14.19 10.40 20.47
N ASP A 402 -14.59 10.77 21.68
CA ASP A 402 -15.09 9.85 22.72
C ASP A 402 -16.58 9.51 22.57
N ALA A 403 -17.25 10.02 21.52
CA ALA A 403 -18.63 9.70 21.21
C ALA A 403 -18.80 8.25 20.72
N ASP A 404 -20.05 7.81 20.57
CA ASP A 404 -20.38 6.50 20.02
C ASP A 404 -19.63 6.24 18.71
N ASN A 405 -19.19 5.00 18.55
CA ASN A 405 -18.34 4.56 17.44
C ASN A 405 -17.09 5.41 17.21
N ALA A 406 -16.48 5.96 18.26
CA ALA A 406 -15.33 6.86 18.18
C ALA A 406 -15.59 8.13 17.34
N GLY A 407 -16.86 8.49 17.10
CA GLY A 407 -17.25 9.53 16.15
C GLY A 407 -16.91 9.20 14.68
N PHE A 408 -16.60 7.94 14.34
CA PHE A 408 -16.35 7.49 12.97
C PHE A 408 -17.63 7.33 12.17
N SER A 409 -18.70 6.79 12.77
CA SER A 409 -19.96 6.45 12.10
C SER A 409 -21.15 6.63 13.02
N SER A 410 -22.30 6.99 12.44
CA SER A 410 -23.60 7.02 13.15
C SER A 410 -24.37 5.68 13.09
N ALA A 411 -23.82 4.66 12.43
CA ALA A 411 -24.43 3.34 12.31
C ALA A 411 -24.57 2.63 13.66
N ALA A 412 -25.40 1.59 13.71
CA ALA A 412 -25.38 0.65 14.82
C ALA A 412 -24.00 -0.03 14.91
N HIS A 413 -23.49 -0.26 16.13
CA HIS A 413 -22.12 -0.74 16.35
C HIS A 413 -21.82 -2.05 15.61
N GLU A 414 -22.79 -2.95 15.56
CA GLU A 414 -22.71 -4.25 14.86
C GLU A 414 -22.64 -4.13 13.34
N ARG A 415 -22.91 -2.96 12.76
CA ARG A 415 -22.82 -2.70 11.33
C ARG A 415 -21.47 -2.13 10.90
N LEU A 416 -20.60 -1.76 11.85
CA LEU A 416 -19.27 -1.26 11.51
C LEU A 416 -18.50 -2.34 10.73
N TYR A 417 -17.79 -1.93 9.68
CA TYR A 417 -17.01 -2.87 8.86
C TYR A 417 -15.91 -3.60 9.66
N ALA A 418 -15.43 -2.97 10.74
CA ALA A 418 -14.44 -3.52 11.66
C ALA A 418 -14.73 -3.03 13.09
N PRO A 419 -14.34 -3.81 14.12
CA PRO A 419 -14.47 -3.38 15.50
C PRO A 419 -13.55 -2.20 15.81
N LEU A 420 -13.98 -1.38 16.75
CA LEU A 420 -13.18 -0.29 17.32
C LEU A 420 -12.10 -0.86 18.25
N ILE A 421 -11.05 -0.07 18.48
CA ILE A 421 -10.17 -0.30 19.61
C ILE A 421 -10.85 0.30 20.85
N ASP A 422 -11.15 -0.55 21.85
CA ASP A 422 -11.79 -0.15 23.12
C ASP A 422 -11.11 -0.79 24.33
N ASP A 423 -9.80 -1.05 24.21
CA ASP A 423 -8.99 -1.51 25.34
C ASP A 423 -8.52 -0.35 26.22
N ASP A 424 -7.98 -0.68 27.41
CA ASP A 424 -7.55 0.31 28.38
C ASP A 424 -6.36 1.17 27.92
N ALA A 425 -5.53 0.72 27.00
CA ALA A 425 -4.31 1.40 26.59
C ALA A 425 -4.55 2.33 25.39
N TYR A 426 -5.35 1.91 24.42
CA TYR A 426 -5.49 2.59 23.13
C TYR A 426 -6.95 2.93 22.77
N GLY A 427 -7.92 2.63 23.64
CA GLY A 427 -9.33 2.81 23.37
C GLY A 427 -9.71 4.25 23.02
N TYR A 428 -10.67 4.41 22.10
CA TYR A 428 -11.07 5.70 21.56
C TYR A 428 -11.55 6.73 22.60
N ARG A 429 -11.99 6.29 23.78
CA ARG A 429 -12.37 7.20 24.88
C ARG A 429 -11.17 7.94 25.49
N LYS A 430 -9.95 7.43 25.29
CA LYS A 430 -8.68 8.03 25.75
C LYS A 430 -7.90 8.62 24.59
N ILE A 431 -7.80 7.88 23.50
CA ILE A 431 -7.02 8.26 22.32
C ILE A 431 -7.98 8.68 21.21
N ASN A 432 -8.14 9.97 20.98
CA ASN A 432 -8.94 10.47 19.86
C ASN A 432 -8.54 11.89 19.47
N VAL A 433 -8.84 12.26 18.22
CA VAL A 433 -8.52 13.59 17.67
C VAL A 433 -9.06 14.72 18.54
N ALA A 434 -10.33 14.66 18.93
CA ALA A 434 -10.97 15.72 19.71
C ALA A 434 -10.35 15.94 21.11
N ALA A 435 -9.72 14.91 21.69
CA ALA A 435 -8.98 15.01 22.94
C ALA A 435 -7.60 15.63 22.73
N GLU A 436 -6.85 15.15 21.72
CA GLU A 436 -5.51 15.67 21.38
C GLU A 436 -5.57 17.14 20.93
N GLU A 437 -6.61 17.57 20.20
CA GLU A 437 -6.79 18.99 19.82
C GLU A 437 -7.00 19.92 21.03
N ARG A 438 -7.47 19.40 22.17
CA ARG A 438 -7.64 20.17 23.42
C ARG A 438 -6.37 20.23 24.27
N ASP A 439 -5.44 19.30 24.07
CA ASP A 439 -4.16 19.20 24.79
C ASP A 439 -3.00 18.92 23.80
N PRO A 440 -2.68 19.87 22.90
CA PRO A 440 -1.77 19.67 21.77
C PRO A 440 -0.30 19.43 22.13
#